data_AF-A0A429MR40-F1
#
_entry.id   AF-A0A429MR40-F1
#
_cell.length_a   1.000
_cell.length_b   1.000
_cell.length_c   1.000
_cell.angle_alpha   90.00
_cell.angle_beta   90.00
_cell.angle_gamma   90.00
#
_symmetry.space_group_name_H-M   'P 1'
#
loop_
_entity.id
_entity.type
_entity.pdbx_description
1 polymer ?
#
loop_
_entity_poly.entity_id
_entity_poly.type
_entity_poly.pdbx_seq_one_letter_code
_entity_poly.pdbx_strand_id
1 'polypeptide(L)'
;MHLNSSIDKKMTTLNILFKTTSLCLAMALLVGCNDNDDNDSSTPVPRSNQTVNILAFNDFHGNLEPPKRYVEAVNPNDASQTVRIPVGGVSYFADAIKKLKAQNPNNAVVSAGDLISASPLTSSLFLDEPTIEVMNDIQIDFNVVGNHEFDRGTDELRRLQNGGCQQYTSTAPCQINKNFSGAKFNFLAANVAMKNDTSKTIFPAYKVKTYGGIPVAFIGLTLKATPSIVSAAGIKDVEFRDEADTVNALIP
;
A
#
# COMPACT_ATOMS: atom_id res chain seq x y z
N MET A 1 28.56 52.78 5.80
CA MET A 1 28.14 53.83 6.75
C MET A 1 26.70 53.53 7.12
N HIS A 2 26.47 52.83 8.23
CA HIS A 2 26.17 53.41 9.57
C HIS A 2 24.82 54.14 9.58
N LEU A 3 23.87 53.91 10.49
CA LEU A 3 23.74 53.07 11.70
C LEU A 3 22.29 53.26 12.22
N ASN A 4 21.74 52.24 12.89
CA ASN A 4 20.85 52.30 14.09
C ASN A 4 19.51 53.03 14.06
N SER A 5 18.51 52.75 14.92
CA SER A 5 18.19 51.72 15.92
C SER A 5 16.72 52.00 16.33
N SER A 6 15.83 51.01 16.46
CA SER A 6 15.50 50.28 17.70
C SER A 6 14.93 51.09 18.88
N ILE A 7 13.75 50.63 19.36
CA ILE A 7 13.29 50.50 20.76
C ILE A 7 12.59 51.70 21.46
N ASP A 8 11.32 51.49 21.88
CA ASP A 8 10.79 51.46 23.29
C ASP A 8 9.25 51.67 23.28
N LYS A 9 8.40 50.72 23.74
CA LYS A 9 8.01 50.31 25.11
C LYS A 9 7.14 51.29 25.92
N LYS A 10 5.91 50.80 26.17
CA LYS A 10 5.18 50.66 27.45
C LYS A 10 4.30 51.79 28.03
N MET A 11 3.24 51.28 28.70
CA MET A 11 2.53 51.78 29.90
C MET A 11 1.42 52.82 29.62
N THR A 12 0.20 52.79 30.20
CA THR A 12 -0.42 52.18 31.41
C THR A 12 -1.96 52.35 31.24
N THR A 13 -2.92 51.58 31.79
CA THR A 13 -3.51 51.60 33.16
C THR A 13 -4.83 50.77 33.03
N LEU A 14 -5.15 49.66 33.72
CA LEU A 14 -5.30 49.26 35.13
C LEU A 14 -6.63 49.67 35.80
N ASN A 15 -7.46 48.65 36.14
CA ASN A 15 -8.45 48.51 37.24
C ASN A 15 -8.74 46.98 37.32
N ILE A 16 -8.37 46.14 38.31
CA ILE A 16 -8.62 46.08 39.78
C ILE A 16 -10.13 46.14 40.07
N LEU A 17 -10.85 45.22 40.76
CA LEU A 17 -10.65 44.02 41.61
C LEU A 17 -12.03 43.29 41.60
N PHE A 18 -12.16 41.97 41.73
CA PHE A 18 -12.57 41.32 42.99
C PHE A 18 -12.36 39.80 42.87
N LYS A 19 -11.53 39.25 43.76
CA LYS A 19 -11.42 37.81 44.02
C LYS A 19 -12.49 37.42 45.04
N THR A 20 -13.23 36.36 44.76
CA THR A 20 -13.85 35.52 45.79
C THR A 20 -13.43 34.06 45.56
N THR A 21 -12.91 33.52 46.65
CA THR A 21 -12.43 32.17 46.90
C THR A 21 -13.54 31.13 46.83
N SER A 22 -13.28 29.99 46.19
CA SER A 22 -13.87 28.70 46.58
C SER A 22 -12.89 27.58 46.24
N LEU A 23 -12.13 27.21 47.27
CA LEU A 23 -11.31 26.01 47.33
C LEU A 23 -12.18 24.92 47.95
N CYS A 24 -12.79 24.06 47.13
CA CYS A 24 -13.45 22.85 47.63
C CYS A 24 -12.42 21.72 47.71
N LEU A 25 -12.02 21.44 48.95
CA LEU A 25 -11.29 20.26 49.37
C LEU A 25 -12.30 19.10 49.47
N ALA A 26 -12.20 18.12 48.57
CA ALA A 26 -12.88 16.84 48.72
C ALA A 26 -11.82 15.73 48.70
N MET A 27 -11.44 15.32 49.91
CA MET A 27 -10.66 14.12 50.19
C MET A 27 -11.61 12.94 50.02
N ALA A 28 -11.45 12.16 48.95
CA ALA A 28 -12.20 10.92 48.74
C ALA A 28 -11.25 9.73 48.82
N LEU A 29 -11.70 8.75 49.60
CA LEU A 29 -11.00 7.57 50.09
C LEU A 29 -10.40 6.71 48.97
N LEU A 30 -9.13 6.32 49.14
CA LEU A 30 -8.55 5.17 48.46
C LEU A 30 -9.22 3.90 49.00
N VAL A 31 -10.28 3.44 48.33
CA VAL A 31 -10.75 2.06 48.43
C VAL A 31 -10.10 1.31 47.28
N GLY A 32 -9.16 0.43 47.61
CA GLY A 32 -8.68 -0.57 46.66
C GLY A 32 -9.79 -1.60 46.43
N CYS A 33 -10.45 -1.51 45.27
CA CYS A 33 -11.21 -2.63 44.72
C CYS A 33 -10.28 -3.40 43.80
N ASN A 34 -9.86 -4.57 44.27
CA ASN A 34 -9.35 -5.63 43.42
C ASN A 34 -10.57 -6.37 42.84
N ASP A 35 -11.20 -5.79 41.82
CA ASP A 35 -12.30 -6.44 41.10
C ASP A 35 -11.73 -7.23 39.93
N ASN A 36 -11.68 -8.55 40.12
CA ASN A 36 -11.56 -9.55 39.07
C ASN A 36 -12.91 -9.73 38.37
N ASP A 37 -13.49 -8.66 37.85
CA ASP A 37 -14.74 -8.70 37.08
C ASP A 37 -14.44 -8.41 35.61
N ASP A 38 -13.88 -9.41 34.93
CA ASP A 38 -13.83 -9.51 33.47
C ASP A 38 -15.23 -9.79 32.91
N ASN A 39 -16.16 -8.86 33.13
CA ASN A 39 -17.45 -8.83 32.46
C ASN A 39 -17.56 -7.53 31.68
N ASP A 40 -16.72 -7.41 30.65
CA ASP A 40 -16.96 -6.50 29.53
C ASP A 40 -18.20 -6.97 28.78
N SER A 41 -19.37 -6.63 29.32
CA SER A 41 -20.67 -6.80 28.70
C SER A 41 -20.93 -5.71 27.67
N SER A 42 -19.94 -5.41 26.80
CA SER A 42 -20.23 -4.76 25.55
C SER A 42 -20.97 -5.75 24.66
N THR A 43 -22.27 -5.51 24.46
CA THR A 43 -23.08 -6.29 23.51
C THR A 43 -22.35 -6.34 22.16
N PRO A 44 -22.03 -7.53 21.62
CA PRO A 44 -21.39 -7.63 20.32
C PRO A 44 -22.25 -6.88 19.31
N VAL A 45 -21.68 -5.86 18.66
CA VAL A 45 -22.35 -5.18 17.55
C VAL A 45 -22.77 -6.26 16.57
N PRO A 46 -24.07 -6.40 16.23
CA PRO A 46 -24.52 -7.45 15.35
C PRO A 46 -23.77 -7.34 14.02
N ARG A 47 -22.91 -8.31 13.72
CA ARG A 47 -22.24 -8.38 12.41
C ARG A 47 -23.30 -8.77 11.39
N SER A 48 -23.75 -7.81 10.59
CA SER A 48 -24.60 -8.11 9.45
C SER A 48 -23.77 -8.72 8.33
N ASN A 49 -24.37 -9.61 7.54
CA ASN A 49 -23.70 -10.19 6.38
C ASN A 49 -23.20 -9.06 5.45
N GLN A 50 -21.93 -9.14 5.07
CA GLN A 50 -21.30 -8.19 4.16
C GLN A 50 -20.93 -8.90 2.87
N THR A 51 -21.30 -8.29 1.74
CA THR A 51 -20.75 -8.67 0.45
C THR A 51 -19.50 -7.83 0.20
N VAL A 52 -18.35 -8.50 0.07
CA VAL A 52 -17.07 -7.85 -0.24
C VAL A 52 -16.63 -8.27 -1.64
N ASN A 53 -16.32 -7.29 -2.50
CA ASN A 53 -15.78 -7.55 -3.82
C ASN A 53 -14.25 -7.54 -3.78
N ILE A 54 -13.63 -8.65 -4.14
CA ILE A 54 -12.18 -8.72 -4.33
C ILE A 54 -11.88 -8.61 -5.82
N LEU A 55 -11.33 -7.46 -6.22
CA LEU A 55 -10.94 -7.15 -7.59
C LEU A 55 -9.44 -7.48 -7.73
N ALA A 56 -9.16 -8.72 -8.11
CA ALA A 56 -7.80 -9.25 -8.16
C ALA A 56 -7.24 -9.24 -9.59
N PHE A 57 -5.95 -8.95 -9.70
CA PHE A 57 -5.15 -9.09 -10.92
C PHE A 57 -3.72 -9.50 -10.56
N ASN A 58 -2.90 -9.83 -11.55
CA ASN A 58 -1.50 -10.23 -11.37
C ASN A 58 -0.70 -9.94 -12.64
N ASP A 59 0.63 -10.07 -12.55
CA ASP A 59 1.54 -10.12 -13.70
C ASP A 59 1.36 -8.93 -14.65
N PHE A 60 1.09 -7.76 -14.07
CA PHE A 60 0.86 -6.55 -14.86
C PHE A 60 2.12 -6.15 -15.62
N HIS A 61 3.31 -6.40 -15.07
CA HIS A 61 4.61 -6.17 -15.72
C HIS A 61 4.70 -4.83 -16.45
N GLY A 62 4.24 -3.75 -15.80
CA GLY A 62 4.20 -2.42 -16.40
C GLY A 62 3.59 -2.33 -17.80
N ASN A 63 2.61 -3.16 -18.15
CA ASN A 63 1.88 -3.13 -19.43
C ASN A 63 0.93 -1.94 -19.48
N LEU A 64 1.50 -0.73 -19.56
CA LEU A 64 0.76 0.53 -19.58
C LEU A 64 -0.02 0.71 -20.89
N GLU A 65 0.61 0.34 -22.01
CA GLU A 65 -0.01 0.43 -23.32
C GLU A 65 -0.72 -0.88 -23.68
N PRO A 66 -1.78 -0.84 -24.52
CA PRO A 66 -2.36 -2.05 -25.07
C PRO A 66 -1.28 -2.84 -25.82
N PRO A 67 -1.01 -4.11 -25.43
CA PRO A 67 -0.20 -4.97 -26.28
C PRO A 67 -0.92 -5.08 -27.62
N LYS A 68 -0.20 -5.02 -28.76
CA LYS A 68 -0.78 -5.12 -30.12
C LYS A 68 -1.37 -6.51 -30.40
N ARG A 69 -2.31 -6.92 -29.56
CA ARG A 69 -2.99 -8.20 -29.45
C ARG A 69 -4.49 -7.93 -29.50
N TYR A 70 -5.20 -8.91 -30.02
CA TYR A 70 -6.63 -8.82 -30.24
C TYR A 70 -7.27 -10.16 -29.92
N VAL A 71 -8.52 -10.13 -29.49
CA VAL A 71 -9.41 -11.29 -29.55
C VAL A 71 -10.39 -11.10 -30.69
N GLU A 72 -10.79 -12.20 -31.31
CA GLU A 72 -11.83 -12.18 -32.33
C GLU A 72 -13.18 -12.45 -31.66
N ALA A 73 -14.16 -11.64 -31.99
CA ALA A 73 -15.54 -11.77 -31.52
C ALA A 73 -16.51 -11.61 -32.68
N VAL A 74 -17.72 -12.15 -32.55
CA VAL A 74 -18.78 -11.94 -33.54
C VAL A 74 -19.13 -10.45 -33.60
N ASN A 75 -19.32 -9.92 -34.81
CA ASN A 75 -19.73 -8.53 -34.99
C ASN A 75 -21.15 -8.35 -34.41
N PRO A 76 -21.37 -7.43 -33.45
CA PRO A 76 -22.68 -7.24 -32.83
C PRO A 76 -23.76 -6.75 -33.80
N ASN A 77 -23.38 -6.21 -34.96
CA ASN A 77 -24.30 -5.71 -35.98
C ASN A 77 -24.49 -6.70 -37.14
N ASP A 78 -23.67 -7.75 -37.23
CA ASP A 78 -23.74 -8.77 -38.29
C ASP A 78 -23.12 -10.08 -37.81
N ALA A 79 -23.96 -11.05 -37.44
CA ALA A 79 -23.50 -12.34 -36.90
C ALA A 79 -22.68 -13.19 -37.89
N SER A 80 -22.63 -12.83 -39.18
CA SER A 80 -21.80 -13.52 -40.18
C SER A 80 -20.34 -13.04 -40.21
N GLN A 81 -20.01 -11.97 -39.48
CA GLN A 81 -18.68 -11.36 -39.46
C GLN A 81 -18.01 -11.51 -38.10
N THR A 82 -16.67 -11.49 -38.11
CA THR A 82 -15.86 -11.33 -36.90
C THR A 82 -15.20 -9.96 -36.87
N VAL A 83 -15.03 -9.41 -35.66
CA VAL A 83 -14.31 -8.18 -35.38
C VAL A 83 -13.13 -8.47 -34.45
N ARG A 84 -12.04 -7.73 -34.64
CA ARG A 84 -10.87 -7.77 -33.75
C ARG A 84 -11.02 -6.72 -32.66
N ILE A 85 -11.05 -7.17 -31.42
CA ILE A 85 -11.14 -6.32 -30.24
C ILE A 85 -9.75 -6.27 -29.58
N PRO A 86 -9.12 -5.09 -29.49
CA PRO A 86 -7.85 -4.95 -28.76
C PRO A 86 -7.99 -5.42 -27.31
N VAL A 87 -6.97 -6.10 -26.79
CA VAL A 87 -6.95 -6.57 -25.39
C VAL A 87 -5.84 -5.90 -24.59
N GLY A 88 -6.14 -5.59 -23.33
CA GLY A 88 -5.20 -4.98 -22.39
C GLY A 88 -5.08 -3.46 -22.53
N GLY A 89 -4.06 -2.91 -21.87
CA GLY A 89 -3.84 -1.47 -21.76
C GLY A 89 -4.47 -0.88 -20.50
N VAL A 90 -3.71 -0.01 -19.85
CA VAL A 90 -4.03 0.45 -18.50
C VAL A 90 -5.25 1.37 -18.44
N SER A 91 -5.60 2.05 -19.53
CA SER A 91 -6.79 2.89 -19.61
C SER A 91 -8.09 2.06 -19.53
N TYR A 92 -8.16 0.95 -20.27
CA TYR A 92 -9.29 0.01 -20.20
C TYR A 92 -9.36 -0.65 -18.83
N PHE A 93 -8.21 -1.03 -18.27
CA PHE A 93 -8.12 -1.60 -16.92
C PHE A 93 -8.62 -0.62 -15.85
N ALA A 94 -8.16 0.64 -15.88
CA ALA A 94 -8.57 1.68 -14.94
C ALA A 94 -10.07 1.96 -15.00
N ASP A 95 -10.65 2.04 -16.21
CA ASP A 95 -12.09 2.22 -16.38
C ASP A 95 -12.89 1.03 -15.85
N ALA A 96 -12.45 -0.20 -16.10
CA ALA A 96 -13.08 -1.41 -15.58
C ALA A 96 -13.04 -1.43 -14.04
N ILE A 97 -11.88 -1.18 -13.43
CA ILE A 97 -11.74 -1.09 -11.96
C ILE A 97 -12.64 0.01 -11.40
N LYS A 98 -12.66 1.20 -11.99
CA LYS A 98 -13.53 2.31 -11.56
C LYS A 98 -15.01 1.90 -11.56
N LYS A 99 -15.48 1.26 -12.63
CA LYS A 99 -16.87 0.77 -12.73
C LYS A 99 -17.18 -0.30 -11.69
N LEU A 100 -16.29 -1.26 -11.50
CA LEU A 100 -16.47 -2.34 -10.52
C LEU A 100 -16.47 -1.82 -9.08
N LYS A 101 -15.59 -0.86 -8.74
CA LYS A 101 -15.58 -0.18 -7.44
C LYS A 101 -16.89 0.58 -7.18
N ALA A 102 -17.46 1.21 -8.20
CA ALA A 102 -18.72 1.95 -8.09
C ALA A 102 -19.94 1.05 -7.82
N GLN A 103 -19.89 -0.24 -8.18
CA GLN A 103 -20.98 -1.19 -7.93
C GLN A 103 -21.07 -1.63 -6.47
N ASN A 104 -19.95 -1.69 -5.75
CA ASN A 104 -19.93 -2.07 -4.34
C ASN A 104 -18.80 -1.31 -3.61
N PRO A 105 -19.10 -0.38 -2.68
CA PRO A 105 -18.09 0.34 -1.92
C PRO A 105 -17.28 -0.57 -0.98
N ASN A 106 -17.82 -1.72 -0.58
CA ASN A 106 -17.09 -2.76 0.14
C ASN A 106 -16.24 -3.57 -0.85
N ASN A 107 -15.14 -2.99 -1.33
CA ASN A 107 -14.22 -3.66 -2.23
C ASN A 107 -12.76 -3.61 -1.74
N ALA A 108 -11.96 -4.51 -2.29
CA ALA A 108 -10.50 -4.41 -2.31
C ALA A 108 -10.01 -4.59 -3.74
N VAL A 109 -9.08 -3.75 -4.18
CA VAL A 109 -8.34 -3.96 -5.43
C VAL A 109 -6.95 -4.45 -5.08
N VAL A 110 -6.61 -5.66 -5.50
CA VAL A 110 -5.37 -6.33 -5.08
C VAL A 110 -4.60 -6.86 -6.29
N SER A 111 -3.29 -6.65 -6.27
CA SER A 111 -2.36 -7.30 -7.19
C SER A 111 -1.67 -8.46 -6.49
N ALA A 112 -1.61 -9.62 -7.14
CA ALA A 112 -0.92 -10.81 -6.64
C ALA A 112 0.59 -10.83 -6.99
N GLY A 113 1.14 -9.69 -7.37
CA GLY A 113 2.56 -9.51 -7.64
C GLY A 113 2.91 -9.39 -9.10
N ASP A 114 4.20 -9.21 -9.35
CA ASP A 114 4.76 -8.96 -10.68
C ASP A 114 4.08 -7.77 -11.37
N LEU A 115 3.88 -6.71 -10.58
CA LEU A 115 3.30 -5.44 -11.01
C LEU A 115 4.31 -4.68 -11.90
N ILE A 116 5.60 -4.79 -11.55
CA ILE A 116 6.74 -4.10 -12.16
C ILE A 116 7.75 -5.09 -12.76
N SER A 117 8.77 -4.55 -13.43
CA SER A 117 9.82 -5.33 -14.12
C SER A 117 9.27 -6.30 -15.18
N ALA A 118 10.17 -6.98 -15.90
CA ALA A 118 9.87 -7.66 -17.18
C ALA A 118 8.97 -6.84 -18.13
N SER A 119 9.06 -5.51 -18.01
CA SER A 119 8.06 -4.60 -18.51
C SER A 119 8.40 -4.02 -19.88
N PRO A 120 7.40 -3.59 -20.66
CA PRO A 120 7.63 -2.80 -21.87
C PRO A 120 8.47 -1.55 -21.60
N LEU A 121 9.09 -1.02 -22.65
CA LEU A 121 10.02 0.12 -22.56
C LEU A 121 9.39 1.34 -21.88
N THR A 122 8.10 1.58 -22.09
CA THR A 122 7.36 2.71 -21.51
C THR A 122 7.31 2.69 -19.98
N SER A 123 7.54 1.54 -19.36
CA SER A 123 7.69 1.42 -17.91
C SER A 123 9.15 1.15 -17.51
N SER A 124 9.81 0.17 -18.14
CA SER A 124 11.15 -0.28 -17.75
C SER A 124 12.23 0.80 -17.87
N LEU A 125 12.14 1.68 -18.88
CA LEU A 125 13.10 2.77 -19.09
C LEU A 125 13.14 3.76 -17.92
N PHE A 126 12.04 3.84 -17.17
CA PHE A 126 11.82 4.78 -16.08
C PHE A 126 11.73 4.08 -14.73
N LEU A 127 12.41 2.93 -14.59
CA LEU A 127 12.45 2.14 -13.36
C LEU A 127 11.06 1.74 -12.83
N ASP A 128 10.08 1.61 -13.73
CA ASP A 128 8.67 1.34 -13.41
C ASP A 128 7.99 2.39 -12.50
N GLU A 129 8.56 3.59 -12.32
CA GLU A 129 7.89 4.72 -11.67
C GLU A 129 6.52 5.01 -12.31
N PRO A 130 6.36 5.03 -13.65
CA PRO A 130 5.06 5.26 -14.27
C PRO A 130 4.02 4.20 -13.89
N THR A 131 4.45 2.95 -13.69
CA THR A 131 3.54 1.89 -13.24
C THR A 131 3.05 2.14 -11.82
N ILE A 132 3.94 2.53 -10.91
CA ILE A 132 3.54 2.90 -9.54
C ILE A 132 2.58 4.09 -9.55
N GLU A 133 2.85 5.13 -10.34
CA GLU A 133 1.99 6.32 -10.44
C GLU A 133 0.61 5.99 -10.98
N VAL A 134 0.52 5.18 -12.04
CA VAL A 134 -0.78 4.78 -12.59
C VAL A 134 -1.55 3.88 -11.61
N MET A 135 -0.88 3.00 -10.87
CA MET A 135 -1.54 2.18 -9.84
C MET A 135 -2.00 2.99 -8.63
N ASN A 136 -1.30 4.09 -8.32
CA ASN A 136 -1.78 5.08 -7.35
C ASN A 136 -3.08 5.76 -7.83
N ASP A 137 -3.16 6.11 -9.11
CA ASP A 137 -4.35 6.75 -9.69
C ASP A 137 -5.55 5.80 -9.79
N ILE A 138 -5.30 4.52 -10.09
CA ILE A 138 -6.30 3.44 -10.03
C ILE A 138 -6.76 3.18 -8.59
N GLN A 139 -5.92 3.54 -7.62
CA GLN A 139 -6.13 3.33 -6.18
C GLN A 139 -6.30 1.85 -5.87
N ILE A 140 -5.26 1.07 -6.21
CA ILE A 140 -5.14 -0.30 -5.69
C ILE A 140 -4.90 -0.24 -4.18
N ASP A 141 -5.31 -1.26 -3.45
CA ASP A 141 -5.09 -1.35 -2.01
C ASP A 141 -3.73 -1.98 -1.68
N PHE A 142 -3.45 -3.12 -2.31
CA PHE A 142 -2.30 -3.96 -1.99
C PHE A 142 -1.65 -4.52 -3.25
N ASN A 143 -0.33 -4.67 -3.19
CA ASN A 143 0.45 -5.50 -4.10
C ASN A 143 1.21 -6.54 -3.29
N VAL A 144 1.01 -7.82 -3.58
CA VAL A 144 1.93 -8.84 -3.09
C VAL A 144 3.25 -8.67 -3.82
N VAL A 145 4.39 -8.86 -3.16
CA VAL A 145 5.67 -8.85 -3.84
C VAL A 145 5.85 -10.21 -4.53
N GLY A 146 5.91 -10.22 -5.85
CA GLY A 146 6.31 -11.35 -6.68
C GLY A 146 7.83 -11.42 -6.86
N ASN A 147 8.31 -12.29 -7.74
CA ASN A 147 9.75 -12.42 -7.98
C ASN A 147 10.30 -11.23 -8.78
N HIS A 148 9.55 -10.68 -9.73
CA HIS A 148 10.01 -9.61 -10.61
C HIS A 148 10.14 -8.25 -9.90
N GLU A 149 9.49 -8.08 -8.74
CA GLU A 149 9.76 -6.96 -7.84
C GLU A 149 11.23 -6.89 -7.37
N PHE A 150 11.98 -8.01 -7.39
CA PHE A 150 13.39 -8.07 -6.98
C PHE A 150 14.39 -7.93 -8.12
N ASP A 151 13.96 -7.78 -9.39
CA ASP A 151 14.86 -7.72 -10.56
C ASP A 151 15.91 -6.61 -10.43
N ARG A 152 15.55 -5.49 -9.81
CA ARG A 152 16.44 -4.33 -9.58
C ARG A 152 16.98 -4.26 -8.14
N GLY A 153 16.76 -5.30 -7.34
CA GLY A 153 17.21 -5.42 -5.96
C GLY A 153 16.31 -4.76 -4.93
N THR A 154 16.54 -5.09 -3.66
CA THR A 154 15.70 -4.69 -2.53
C THR A 154 15.71 -3.20 -2.23
N ASP A 155 16.82 -2.51 -2.50
CA ASP A 155 16.93 -1.06 -2.34
C ASP A 155 16.01 -0.30 -3.31
N GLU A 156 16.00 -0.71 -4.58
CA GLU A 156 15.13 -0.12 -5.59
C GLU A 156 13.66 -0.44 -5.31
N LEU A 157 13.36 -1.68 -4.92
CA LEU A 157 12.01 -2.07 -4.52
C LEU A 157 11.49 -1.23 -3.34
N ARG A 158 12.31 -0.98 -2.31
CA ARG A 158 11.97 -0.08 -1.21
C ARG A 158 11.80 1.37 -1.68
N ARG A 159 12.58 1.83 -2.66
CA ARG A 159 12.41 3.16 -3.27
C ARG A 159 11.05 3.26 -3.97
N LEU A 160 10.60 2.22 -4.68
CA LEU A 160 9.27 2.21 -5.30
C LEU A 160 8.14 2.28 -4.27
N GLN A 161 8.29 1.65 -3.10
CA GLN A 161 7.34 1.84 -1.98
C GLN A 161 7.38 3.26 -1.41
N ASN A 162 8.57 3.79 -1.12
CA ASN A 162 8.74 4.98 -0.27
C ASN A 162 8.87 6.29 -1.05
N GLY A 163 9.11 6.23 -2.36
CA GLY A 163 9.41 7.36 -3.21
C GLY A 163 10.87 7.84 -3.12
N GLY A 164 11.12 8.96 -3.77
CA GLY A 164 12.42 9.61 -3.84
C GLY A 164 13.25 9.22 -5.07
N CYS A 165 14.32 9.99 -5.27
CA CYS A 165 15.15 9.96 -6.47
C CYS A 165 16.58 9.46 -6.19
N GLN A 166 16.75 8.68 -5.11
CA GLN A 166 18.03 8.03 -4.83
C GLN A 166 18.30 6.96 -5.88
N GLN A 167 19.50 6.97 -6.46
CA GLN A 167 19.87 6.04 -7.52
C GLN A 167 20.49 4.76 -6.93
N TYR A 168 19.84 3.61 -7.16
CA TYR A 168 20.32 2.28 -6.77
C TYR A 168 20.69 1.39 -7.97
N THR A 169 20.41 1.86 -9.19
CA THR A 169 20.68 1.14 -10.45
C THR A 169 21.56 1.98 -11.37
N SER A 170 21.92 1.47 -12.55
CA SER A 170 22.63 2.25 -13.56
C SER A 170 21.77 3.36 -14.19
N THR A 171 20.44 3.25 -14.11
CA THR A 171 19.50 4.23 -14.64
C THR A 171 19.19 5.28 -13.58
N ALA A 172 19.19 6.56 -13.97
CA ALA A 172 18.78 7.64 -13.08
C ALA A 172 17.26 7.58 -12.81
N PRO A 173 16.80 7.67 -11.55
CA PRO A 173 15.37 7.75 -11.22
C PRO A 173 14.79 9.14 -11.50
N CYS A 174 13.48 9.30 -11.34
CA CYS A 174 12.77 10.58 -11.43
C CYS A 174 12.97 11.30 -12.76
N GLN A 175 13.00 10.54 -13.86
CA GLN A 175 13.19 11.11 -15.19
C GLN A 175 11.93 11.83 -15.68
N ILE A 176 10.75 11.28 -15.39
CA ILE A 176 9.44 11.86 -15.74
C ILE A 176 8.94 12.76 -14.61
N ASN A 177 8.69 12.19 -13.43
CA ASN A 177 8.29 12.96 -12.25
C ASN A 177 9.50 13.24 -11.36
N LYS A 178 9.87 14.52 -11.20
CA LYS A 178 11.01 14.95 -10.37
C LYS A 178 10.78 14.74 -8.87
N ASN A 179 9.54 14.52 -8.45
CA ASN A 179 9.12 14.31 -7.06
C ASN A 179 8.31 13.01 -6.95
N PHE A 180 8.91 11.89 -7.38
CA PHE A 180 8.27 10.58 -7.29
C PHE A 180 7.92 10.25 -5.82
N SER A 181 6.63 10.11 -5.52
CA SER A 181 6.13 9.93 -4.14
C SER A 181 6.16 8.48 -3.64
N GLY A 182 6.46 7.52 -4.51
CA GLY A 182 6.32 6.10 -4.22
C GLY A 182 4.87 5.60 -4.28
N ALA A 183 4.69 4.33 -3.96
CA ALA A 183 3.40 3.66 -3.91
C ALA A 183 2.55 4.18 -2.75
N LYS A 184 1.31 4.56 -3.06
CA LYS A 184 0.24 4.91 -2.10
C LYS A 184 -0.51 3.67 -1.61
N PHE A 185 -0.25 2.53 -2.22
CA PHE A 185 -0.67 1.20 -1.78
C PHE A 185 0.45 0.51 -0.99
N ASN A 186 0.13 -0.59 -0.31
CA ASN A 186 1.13 -1.35 0.42
C ASN A 186 1.63 -2.55 -0.39
N PHE A 187 2.96 -2.64 -0.53
CA PHE A 187 3.60 -3.92 -0.82
C PHE A 187 3.47 -4.84 0.40
N LEU A 188 3.18 -6.12 0.17
CA LEU A 188 3.05 -7.16 1.21
C LEU A 188 3.98 -8.34 0.93
N ALA A 189 4.70 -8.81 1.95
CA ALA A 189 5.70 -9.88 1.81
C ALA A 189 5.95 -10.62 3.13
N ALA A 190 5.04 -11.50 3.54
CA ALA A 190 5.09 -12.23 4.79
C ALA A 190 6.27 -13.19 4.92
N ASN A 191 6.66 -13.84 3.82
CA ASN A 191 7.71 -14.85 3.82
C ASN A 191 9.07 -14.31 3.34
N VAL A 192 9.20 -13.00 3.12
CA VAL A 192 10.47 -12.36 2.75
C VAL A 192 11.05 -11.67 3.98
N ALA A 193 11.87 -12.41 4.72
CA ALA A 193 12.43 -11.95 5.99
C ALA A 193 13.75 -11.22 5.78
N MET A 194 14.04 -10.26 6.66
CA MET A 194 15.33 -9.58 6.69
C MET A 194 16.38 -10.50 7.32
N LYS A 195 17.55 -10.66 6.68
CA LYS A 195 18.63 -11.53 7.21
C LYS A 195 19.27 -10.98 8.48
N ASN A 196 19.26 -9.66 8.68
CA ASN A 196 19.81 -9.04 9.88
C ASN A 196 18.87 -9.13 11.10
N ASP A 197 17.58 -9.38 10.87
CA ASP A 197 16.55 -9.54 11.89
C ASP A 197 15.41 -10.37 11.31
N THR A 198 15.47 -11.68 11.54
CA THR A 198 14.53 -12.65 11.00
C THR A 198 13.10 -12.52 11.56
N SER A 199 12.90 -11.70 12.59
CA SER A 199 11.56 -11.34 13.08
C SER A 199 10.87 -10.28 12.21
N LYS A 200 11.64 -9.59 11.35
CA LYS A 200 11.14 -8.57 10.42
C LYS A 200 11.08 -9.08 8.99
N THR A 201 10.11 -8.56 8.26
CA THR A 201 9.95 -8.74 6.81
C THR A 201 10.30 -7.45 6.07
N ILE A 202 10.65 -7.54 4.79
CA ILE A 202 11.00 -6.37 3.97
C ILE A 202 9.85 -5.37 3.85
N PHE A 203 8.61 -5.88 3.86
CA PHE A 203 7.36 -5.11 3.89
C PHE A 203 6.38 -5.77 4.88
N PRO A 204 5.28 -5.10 5.28
CA PRO A 204 4.29 -5.71 6.16
C PRO A 204 3.86 -7.11 5.66
N ALA A 205 3.79 -8.08 6.56
CA ALA A 205 3.38 -9.44 6.22
C ALA A 205 1.92 -9.49 5.73
N TYR A 206 1.06 -8.68 6.35
CA TYR A 206 -0.35 -8.56 6.02
C TYR A 206 -0.89 -7.16 6.33
N LYS A 207 -2.07 -6.89 5.81
CA LYS A 207 -2.90 -5.72 6.15
C LYS A 207 -4.34 -6.16 6.40
N VAL A 208 -5.02 -5.49 7.32
CA VAL A 208 -6.42 -5.77 7.64
C VAL A 208 -7.28 -4.61 7.14
N LYS A 209 -8.33 -4.92 6.38
CA LYS A 209 -9.42 -3.98 6.06
C LYS A 209 -10.69 -4.44 6.75
N THR A 210 -11.50 -3.49 7.21
CA THR A 210 -12.75 -3.78 7.90
C THR A 210 -13.92 -3.45 6.98
N TYR A 211 -14.82 -4.42 6.78
CA TYR A 211 -16.04 -4.27 6.00
C TYR A 211 -17.24 -4.52 6.92
N GLY A 212 -18.08 -3.50 7.14
CA GLY A 212 -19.24 -3.62 8.04
C GLY A 212 -18.91 -4.20 9.43
N GLY A 213 -17.76 -3.82 10.00
CA GLY A 213 -17.29 -4.34 11.29
C GLY A 213 -16.60 -5.71 11.24
N ILE A 214 -16.49 -6.34 10.06
CA ILE A 214 -15.79 -7.61 9.85
C ILE A 214 -14.35 -7.34 9.39
N PRO A 215 -13.33 -7.66 10.20
CA PRO A 215 -11.94 -7.56 9.76
C PRO A 215 -11.60 -8.66 8.76
N VAL A 216 -10.96 -8.28 7.66
CA VAL A 216 -10.47 -9.17 6.59
C VAL A 216 -8.98 -8.91 6.41
N ALA A 217 -8.15 -9.93 6.66
CA ALA A 217 -6.71 -9.86 6.49
C ALA A 217 -6.30 -10.27 5.06
N PHE A 218 -5.36 -9.51 4.49
CA PHE A 218 -4.70 -9.76 3.21
C PHE A 218 -3.24 -10.07 3.50
N ILE A 219 -2.81 -11.31 3.26
CA ILE A 219 -1.45 -11.80 3.51
C ILE A 219 -0.72 -11.88 2.16
N GLY A 220 0.47 -11.28 2.06
CA GLY A 220 1.29 -11.35 0.85
C GLY A 220 2.35 -12.44 0.95
N LEU A 221 2.47 -13.29 -0.07
CA LEU A 221 3.48 -14.35 -0.13
C LEU A 221 4.21 -14.27 -1.46
N THR A 222 5.53 -14.30 -1.38
CA THR A 222 6.41 -14.36 -2.54
C THR A 222 6.83 -15.79 -2.79
N LEU A 223 7.06 -16.17 -4.04
CA LEU A 223 7.61 -17.49 -4.37
C LEU A 223 8.93 -17.77 -3.63
N LYS A 224 9.02 -18.86 -2.88
CA LYS A 224 10.22 -19.30 -2.14
C LYS A 224 11.43 -19.51 -3.05
N ALA A 225 11.18 -19.92 -4.29
CA ALA A 225 12.22 -20.15 -5.30
C ALA A 225 12.81 -18.87 -5.91
N THR A 226 12.31 -17.67 -5.55
CA THR A 226 12.83 -16.37 -6.06
C THR A 226 14.36 -16.29 -6.08
N PRO A 227 15.13 -16.73 -5.06
CA PRO A 227 16.59 -16.67 -5.09
C PRO A 227 17.28 -17.42 -6.24
N SER A 228 16.59 -18.39 -6.86
CA SER A 228 17.11 -19.13 -8.02
C SER A 228 16.89 -18.43 -9.37
N ILE A 229 16.04 -17.40 -9.40
CA ILE A 229 15.61 -16.72 -10.63
C ILE A 229 15.88 -15.21 -10.63
N VAL A 230 16.45 -14.66 -9.55
CA VAL A 230 16.87 -13.25 -9.45
C VAL A 230 18.35 -13.13 -9.07
N SER A 231 18.91 -11.92 -9.22
CA SER A 231 20.31 -11.65 -8.87
C SER A 231 20.56 -11.76 -7.36
N ALA A 232 21.45 -12.67 -6.95
CA ALA A 232 21.86 -12.84 -5.56
C ALA A 232 22.40 -11.55 -4.91
N ALA A 233 23.06 -10.68 -5.69
CA ALA A 233 23.57 -9.40 -5.21
C ALA A 233 22.42 -8.43 -4.82
N GLY A 234 21.29 -8.49 -5.54
CA GLY A 234 20.12 -7.64 -5.32
C GLY A 234 19.25 -8.05 -4.12
N ILE A 235 19.38 -9.30 -3.66
CA ILE A 235 18.59 -9.86 -2.54
C ILE A 235 19.46 -10.27 -1.33
N LYS A 236 20.66 -9.70 -1.23
CA LYS A 236 21.65 -10.11 -0.22
C LYS A 236 21.14 -9.93 1.22
N ASP A 237 20.25 -8.98 1.46
CA ASP A 237 19.71 -8.58 2.77
C ASP A 237 18.43 -9.33 3.17
N VAL A 238 17.87 -10.16 2.29
CA VAL A 238 16.63 -10.90 2.53
C VAL A 238 16.78 -12.42 2.34
N GLU A 239 15.91 -13.17 3.01
CA GLU A 239 15.70 -14.61 2.83
C GLU A 239 14.23 -14.91 2.50
N PHE A 240 14.00 -15.97 1.74
CA PHE A 240 12.66 -16.37 1.30
C PHE A 240 12.28 -17.67 2.01
N ARG A 241 11.25 -17.60 2.84
CA ARG A 241 10.73 -18.71 3.62
C ARG A 241 9.66 -19.47 2.85
N ASP A 242 9.37 -20.67 3.34
CA ASP A 242 8.27 -21.47 2.81
C ASP A 242 6.93 -20.73 2.99
N GLU A 243 6.15 -20.69 1.92
CA GLU A 243 4.88 -19.97 1.86
C GLU A 243 3.86 -20.59 2.82
N ALA A 244 3.76 -21.92 2.83
CA ALA A 244 2.78 -22.63 3.64
C ALA A 244 3.12 -22.54 5.13
N ASP A 245 4.38 -22.78 5.50
CA ASP A 245 4.83 -22.65 6.90
C ASP A 245 4.62 -21.22 7.42
N THR A 246 4.89 -20.22 6.58
CA THR A 246 4.71 -18.81 6.95
C THR A 246 3.24 -18.47 7.19
N VAL A 247 2.32 -18.88 6.32
CA VAL A 247 0.88 -18.64 6.51
C VAL A 247 0.36 -19.35 7.76
N ASN A 248 0.73 -20.62 7.95
CA ASN A 248 0.30 -21.40 9.10
C ASN A 248 0.77 -20.76 10.43
N ALA A 249 1.94 -20.14 10.45
CA ALA A 249 2.44 -19.43 11.63
C ALA A 249 1.74 -18.08 11.91
N LEU A 250 1.04 -17.51 10.93
CA LEU A 250 0.32 -16.24 11.06
C LEU A 250 -1.15 -16.40 11.46
N ILE A 251 -1.71 -17.59 11.29
CA ILE A 251 -3.11 -17.88 11.61
C ILE A 251 -3.16 -18.47 13.04
N PRO A 252 -3.87 -17.82 13.99
CA PRO A 252 -4.00 -18.29 15.36
C PRO A 252 -4.87 -19.54 15.50
#